data_AF-A0A933G0Q0-F1
#
_entry.id   AF-A0A933G0Q0-F1
#
_cell.length_a   1.000
_cell.length_b   1.000
_cell.length_c   1.000
_cell.angle_alpha   90.00
_cell.angle_beta   90.00
_cell.angle_gamma   90.00
#
_symmetry.space_group_name_H-M   'P 1'
#
loop_
_entity.id
_entity.type
_entity.pdbx_description
1 polymer ?
#
loop_
_entity_poly.entity_id
_entity_poly.type
_entity_poly.pdbx_seq_one_letter_code
_entity_poly.pdbx_strand_id
1 'polypeptide(L)'
;LQEGVATPGTTITSHRYITVEDDYDPDRVWIMSDWAALGTLDFYRGLAMSSDVYFYYLAGGYYRGGRTIFHGLGADRLAHYAREYGLGAPTGIDLPGEAAGLVPDPAWKDGAIGEVWTLGDTYNFGIGQGYLTLTPLQLLRVTAAIANGGDMLVPHVVREIVDPQGNVRKRIEREVAHALNISQDNLSIMREAMRQAAVYGPAKTGASSAVTIAAKTGTAEFGQQLADGRYVTSHAWYTGYAPIDDPEIAVVVFLEKGIGATNAGPVAKQIFDYYFDRQRLAEGDGTP
;
A
#
# COMPACT_ATOMS: atom_id res chain seq x y z
N LEU A 1 -1.16 -9.78 -10.94
CA LEU A 1 -1.39 -9.30 -12.33
C LEU A 1 -0.18 -9.59 -13.21
N GLN A 2 1.00 -9.00 -12.93
CA GLN A 2 2.22 -9.18 -13.73
C GLN A 2 2.63 -10.65 -13.94
N GLU A 3 2.56 -11.46 -12.88
CA GLU A 3 2.86 -12.90 -12.91
C GLU A 3 1.69 -13.79 -13.37
N GLY A 4 0.56 -13.21 -13.79
CA GLY A 4 -0.62 -13.99 -14.18
C GLY A 4 -1.34 -14.74 -13.04
N VAL A 5 -0.89 -14.62 -11.78
CA VAL A 5 -1.54 -15.21 -10.57
C VAL A 5 -3.02 -14.81 -10.47
N ALA A 6 -3.36 -13.60 -10.91
CA ALA A 6 -4.73 -13.13 -11.00
C ALA A 6 -4.87 -12.21 -12.21
N THR A 7 -6.10 -12.11 -12.68
CA THR A 7 -6.58 -11.16 -13.69
C THR A 7 -7.60 -10.23 -13.05
N PRO A 8 -8.00 -9.13 -13.71
CA PRO A 8 -9.07 -8.27 -13.20
C PRO A 8 -10.37 -9.02 -12.86
N GLY A 9 -10.70 -10.06 -13.62
CA GLY A 9 -11.89 -10.89 -13.44
C GLY A 9 -11.70 -12.10 -12.52
N THR A 10 -10.53 -12.31 -11.93
CA THR A 10 -10.32 -13.39 -10.95
C THR A 10 -11.19 -13.13 -9.73
N THR A 11 -12.07 -14.08 -9.37
CA THR A 11 -12.98 -13.91 -8.24
C THR A 11 -12.62 -14.80 -7.06
N ILE A 12 -12.64 -14.24 -5.86
CA ILE A 12 -12.46 -14.96 -4.59
C ILE A 12 -13.61 -14.60 -3.66
N THR A 13 -14.12 -15.58 -2.89
CA THR A 13 -15.22 -15.36 -1.96
C THR A 13 -14.70 -15.27 -0.53
N SER A 14 -14.88 -14.11 0.11
CA SER A 14 -14.57 -13.90 1.53
C SER A 14 -15.79 -14.20 2.40
N HIS A 15 -15.68 -15.29 3.17
CA HIS A 15 -16.63 -15.68 4.21
C HIS A 15 -16.20 -15.18 5.61
N ARG A 16 -15.49 -14.04 5.67
CA ARG A 16 -14.87 -13.44 6.87
C ARG A 16 -13.58 -14.09 7.33
N TYR A 17 -13.23 -15.31 6.93
CA TYR A 17 -11.94 -15.90 7.26
C TYR A 17 -11.61 -17.04 6.30
N ILE A 18 -10.36 -17.47 6.33
CA ILE A 18 -9.90 -18.75 5.79
C ILE A 18 -9.31 -19.58 6.92
N THR A 19 -9.38 -20.90 6.76
CA THR A 19 -8.67 -21.85 7.61
C THR A 19 -7.38 -22.28 6.92
N VAL A 20 -6.31 -22.37 7.68
CA VAL A 20 -4.99 -22.77 7.21
C VAL A 20 -4.54 -23.96 8.06
N GLU A 21 -4.39 -25.12 7.44
CA GLU A 21 -3.83 -26.30 8.10
C GLU A 21 -2.34 -26.02 8.41
N ASP A 22 -1.87 -26.40 9.59
CA ASP A 22 -0.46 -26.26 9.95
C ASP A 22 0.40 -27.22 9.13
N ASP A 23 1.55 -26.75 8.65
CA ASP A 23 2.43 -27.53 7.79
C ASP A 23 3.04 -28.75 8.52
N TYR A 24 3.08 -28.74 9.86
CA TYR A 24 3.71 -29.77 10.69
C TYR A 24 2.72 -30.56 11.55
N ASP A 25 1.55 -29.99 11.84
CA ASP A 25 0.50 -30.63 12.64
C ASP A 25 -0.88 -30.51 11.94
N PRO A 26 -1.33 -31.53 11.19
CA PRO A 26 -2.58 -31.46 10.45
C PRO A 26 -3.83 -31.34 11.35
N ASP A 27 -3.72 -31.64 12.65
CA ASP A 27 -4.81 -31.44 13.61
C ASP A 27 -4.88 -29.98 14.10
N ARG A 28 -3.85 -29.17 13.85
CA ARG A 28 -3.80 -27.74 14.14
C ARG A 28 -4.29 -26.94 12.93
N VAL A 29 -5.34 -26.16 13.17
CA VAL A 29 -5.93 -25.27 12.16
C VAL A 29 -5.86 -23.83 12.64
N TRP A 30 -5.26 -22.98 11.82
CA TRP A 30 -5.18 -21.54 12.02
C TRP A 30 -6.32 -20.81 11.32
N ILE A 31 -6.81 -19.73 11.94
CA ILE A 31 -7.87 -18.89 11.37
C ILE A 31 -7.25 -17.55 10.98
N MET A 32 -7.25 -17.25 9.69
CA MET A 32 -6.83 -15.96 9.15
C MET A 32 -8.08 -15.17 8.79
N SER A 33 -8.30 -14.05 9.49
CA SER A 33 -9.55 -13.29 9.42
C SER A 33 -9.51 -12.20 8.34
N ASP A 34 -10.69 -11.90 7.82
CA ASP A 34 -11.04 -10.67 7.12
C ASP A 34 -11.88 -9.80 8.06
N TRP A 35 -11.92 -8.50 7.82
CA TRP A 35 -12.66 -7.58 8.69
C TRP A 35 -14.19 -7.76 8.58
N ALA A 36 -14.69 -8.34 7.48
CA ALA A 36 -16.10 -8.68 7.28
C ALA A 36 -16.29 -9.87 6.32
N ALA A 37 -17.51 -10.40 6.26
CA ALA A 37 -17.92 -11.31 5.19
C ALA A 37 -18.24 -10.50 3.93
N LEU A 38 -17.26 -10.32 3.06
CA LEU A 38 -17.35 -9.42 1.91
C LEU A 38 -17.98 -10.06 0.67
N GLY A 39 -18.24 -11.38 0.71
CA GLY A 39 -18.83 -12.11 -0.39
C GLY A 39 -17.84 -12.31 -1.54
N THR A 40 -18.36 -12.51 -2.75
CA THR A 40 -17.53 -12.71 -3.95
C THR A 40 -17.02 -11.37 -4.48
N LEU A 41 -15.70 -11.27 -4.57
CA LEU A 41 -14.97 -10.08 -4.99
C LEU A 41 -14.14 -10.43 -6.22
N ASP A 42 -14.14 -9.56 -7.23
CA ASP A 42 -13.12 -9.55 -8.26
C ASP A 42 -11.88 -8.75 -7.78
N PHE A 43 -10.88 -8.54 -8.63
CA PHE A 43 -9.67 -7.83 -8.23
C PHE A 43 -9.96 -6.39 -7.77
N TYR A 44 -10.83 -5.68 -8.50
CA TYR A 44 -11.18 -4.30 -8.19
C TYR A 44 -11.87 -4.21 -6.83
N ARG A 45 -12.86 -5.05 -6.57
CA ARG A 45 -13.56 -5.10 -5.28
C ARG A 45 -12.69 -5.62 -4.15
N GLY A 46 -11.81 -6.58 -4.42
CA GLY A 46 -10.83 -7.10 -3.47
C GLY A 46 -9.95 -5.98 -2.91
N LEU A 47 -9.37 -5.17 -3.81
CA LEU A 47 -8.61 -3.99 -3.42
C LEU A 47 -9.50 -2.91 -2.78
N ALA A 48 -10.63 -2.57 -3.41
CA ALA A 48 -11.49 -1.48 -2.97
C ALA A 48 -12.04 -1.70 -1.56
N MET A 49 -12.45 -2.92 -1.25
CA MET A 49 -12.96 -3.30 0.07
C MET A 49 -11.87 -3.70 1.06
N SER A 50 -10.60 -3.69 0.64
CA SER A 50 -9.46 -4.07 1.48
C SER A 50 -9.62 -5.48 2.07
N SER A 51 -10.02 -6.46 1.24
CA SER A 51 -10.28 -7.82 1.72
C SER A 51 -8.98 -8.56 2.01
N ASP A 52 -8.75 -8.89 3.27
CA ASP A 52 -7.55 -9.63 3.67
C ASP A 52 -7.55 -11.03 3.04
N VAL A 53 -8.71 -11.72 3.03
CA VAL A 53 -8.86 -13.05 2.41
C VAL A 53 -8.52 -13.03 0.92
N TYR A 54 -8.93 -11.99 0.19
CA TYR A 54 -8.58 -11.86 -1.22
C TYR A 54 -7.06 -11.82 -1.41
N PHE A 55 -6.36 -11.01 -0.59
CA PHE A 55 -4.90 -10.88 -0.67
C PHE A 55 -4.14 -12.05 -0.06
N TYR A 56 -4.71 -12.81 0.89
CA TYR A 56 -4.15 -14.09 1.35
C TYR A 56 -4.06 -15.08 0.19
N TYR A 57 -5.14 -15.25 -0.58
CA TYR A 57 -5.14 -16.10 -1.77
C TYR A 57 -4.07 -15.65 -2.78
N LEU A 58 -4.01 -14.35 -3.08
CA LEU A 58 -3.01 -13.85 -4.02
C LEU A 58 -1.58 -14.01 -3.52
N ALA A 59 -1.34 -13.88 -2.22
CA ALA A 59 -0.03 -13.95 -1.60
C ALA A 59 0.44 -15.39 -1.42
N GLY A 60 -0.23 -16.18 -0.57
CA GLY A 60 0.20 -17.54 -0.20
C GLY A 60 -0.51 -18.66 -0.96
N GLY A 61 -1.62 -18.35 -1.63
CA GLY A 61 -2.48 -19.36 -2.24
C GLY A 61 -3.61 -19.80 -1.32
N TYR A 62 -4.29 -20.88 -1.67
CA TYR A 62 -5.24 -21.54 -0.79
C TYR A 62 -5.24 -23.05 -1.04
N TYR A 63 -5.21 -23.82 0.05
CA TYR A 63 -5.06 -25.26 0.04
C TYR A 63 -6.11 -25.87 0.97
N ARG A 64 -6.71 -26.99 0.57
CA ARG A 64 -7.72 -27.69 1.38
C ARG A 64 -7.70 -29.18 1.10
N GLY A 65 -7.60 -30.00 2.15
CA GLY A 65 -7.62 -31.46 2.03
C GLY A 65 -6.50 -31.99 1.12
N GLY A 66 -5.29 -31.43 1.27
CA GLY A 66 -4.11 -31.79 0.47
C GLY A 66 -4.14 -31.35 -1.00
N ARG A 67 -5.10 -30.51 -1.41
CA ARG A 67 -5.23 -30.02 -2.78
C ARG A 67 -5.02 -28.51 -2.86
N THR A 68 -4.31 -28.06 -3.87
CA THR A 68 -4.24 -26.64 -4.21
C THR A 68 -5.55 -26.19 -4.85
N ILE A 69 -6.21 -25.22 -4.22
CA ILE A 69 -7.41 -24.56 -4.72
C ILE A 69 -7.04 -23.29 -5.48
N PHE A 70 -6.02 -22.58 -5.00
CA PHE A 70 -5.50 -21.36 -5.63
C PHE A 70 -3.98 -21.31 -5.49
N HIS A 71 -3.27 -21.01 -6.59
CA HIS A 71 -1.82 -20.82 -6.57
C HIS A 71 -1.49 -19.35 -6.32
N GLY A 72 -0.88 -19.06 -5.17
CA GLY A 72 -0.45 -17.71 -4.81
C GLY A 72 0.90 -17.31 -5.42
N LEU A 73 1.28 -16.06 -5.18
CA LEU A 73 2.52 -15.47 -5.62
C LEU A 73 3.74 -16.05 -4.89
N GLY A 74 3.62 -16.34 -3.59
CA GLY A 74 4.70 -16.84 -2.74
C GLY A 74 5.61 -15.73 -2.22
N ALA A 75 6.35 -16.05 -1.14
CA ALA A 75 7.14 -15.09 -0.38
C ALA A 75 8.26 -14.43 -1.19
N ASP A 76 9.03 -15.20 -1.97
CA ASP A 76 10.18 -14.67 -2.71
C ASP A 76 9.77 -13.64 -3.76
N ARG A 77 8.67 -13.90 -4.47
CA ARG A 77 8.13 -12.97 -5.46
C ARG A 77 7.47 -11.76 -4.80
N LEU A 78 6.79 -11.91 -3.66
CA LEU A 78 6.33 -10.76 -2.87
C LEU A 78 7.51 -9.87 -2.47
N ALA A 79 8.59 -10.45 -1.95
CA ALA A 79 9.79 -9.72 -1.55
C ALA A 79 10.48 -9.05 -2.74
N HIS A 80 10.54 -9.73 -3.89
CA HIS A 80 11.05 -9.17 -5.13
C HIS A 80 10.30 -7.90 -5.52
N TYR A 81 8.97 -7.96 -5.64
CA TYR A 81 8.16 -6.80 -6.02
C TYR A 81 8.22 -5.69 -4.96
N ALA A 82 8.19 -6.01 -3.66
CA ALA A 82 8.32 -5.01 -2.61
C ALA A 82 9.64 -4.22 -2.74
N ARG A 83 10.76 -4.90 -3.04
CA ARG A 83 12.06 -4.25 -3.28
C ARG A 83 12.11 -3.48 -4.60
N GLU A 84 11.43 -3.96 -5.64
CA GLU A 84 11.28 -3.25 -6.90
C GLU A 84 10.58 -1.89 -6.71
N TYR A 85 9.57 -1.86 -5.83
CA TYR A 85 8.92 -0.64 -5.34
C TYR A 85 9.78 0.19 -4.35
N GLY A 86 11.05 -0.15 -4.17
CA GLY A 86 12.00 0.59 -3.33
C GLY A 86 11.81 0.43 -1.83
N LEU A 87 10.99 -0.53 -1.39
CA LEU A 87 10.86 -0.83 0.05
C LEU A 87 12.10 -1.57 0.56
N GLY A 88 12.43 -1.37 1.84
CA GLY A 88 13.59 -2.00 2.48
C GLY A 88 14.92 -1.32 2.17
N ALA A 89 14.91 -0.16 1.50
CA ALA A 89 16.08 0.66 1.25
C ALA A 89 15.77 2.16 1.45
N PRO A 90 16.75 2.99 1.87
CA PRO A 90 16.60 4.44 1.89
C PRO A 90 16.17 4.97 0.52
N THR A 91 15.31 5.99 0.52
CA THR A 91 14.80 6.60 -0.70
C THR A 91 15.78 7.53 -1.40
N GLY A 92 16.81 7.99 -0.68
CA GLY A 92 17.80 8.93 -1.21
C GLY A 92 17.39 10.40 -1.04
N ILE A 93 16.43 10.69 -0.16
CA ILE A 93 16.05 12.06 0.16
C ILE A 93 17.26 12.88 0.61
N ASP A 94 17.25 14.17 0.30
CA ASP A 94 18.26 15.15 0.70
C ASP A 94 18.15 15.57 2.18
N LEU A 95 17.77 14.61 3.05
CA LEU A 95 17.71 14.74 4.50
C LEU A 95 18.51 13.61 5.18
N PRO A 96 19.20 13.90 6.29
CA PRO A 96 19.88 12.87 7.06
C PRO A 96 18.90 11.99 7.85
N GLY A 97 19.35 10.79 8.25
CA GLY A 97 18.64 9.94 9.22
C GLY A 97 17.52 9.08 8.64
N GLU A 98 17.56 8.80 7.34
CA GLU A 98 16.57 7.93 6.71
C GLU A 98 16.70 6.47 7.15
N ALA A 99 15.61 5.89 7.64
CA ALA A 99 15.52 4.47 7.97
C ALA A 99 15.20 3.65 6.70
N ALA A 100 15.82 2.47 6.58
CA ALA A 100 15.62 1.58 5.44
C ALA A 100 14.28 0.81 5.49
N GLY A 101 13.68 0.65 6.67
CA GLY A 101 12.59 -0.32 6.87
C GLY A 101 13.09 -1.76 6.72
N LEU A 102 12.17 -2.69 6.43
CA LEU A 102 12.46 -4.11 6.25
C LEU A 102 11.47 -4.72 5.25
N VAL A 103 12.01 -5.35 4.20
CA VAL A 103 11.26 -6.29 3.36
C VAL A 103 11.67 -7.72 3.76
N PRO A 104 10.77 -8.49 4.38
CA PRO A 104 11.09 -9.82 4.86
C PRO A 104 11.07 -10.84 3.71
N ASP A 105 11.87 -11.90 3.86
CA ASP A 105 11.84 -13.08 3.01
C ASP A 105 12.31 -14.31 3.82
N PRO A 106 12.21 -15.54 3.27
CA PRO A 106 12.61 -16.74 4.00
C PRO A 106 14.07 -16.73 4.47
N ALA A 107 14.99 -16.23 3.65
CA ALA A 107 16.41 -16.17 3.99
C ALA A 107 16.67 -15.20 5.14
N TRP A 108 15.99 -14.05 5.15
CA TRP A 108 16.04 -13.10 6.25
C TRP A 108 15.51 -13.72 7.55
N LYS A 109 14.37 -14.43 7.52
CA LYS A 109 13.78 -15.02 8.74
C LYS A 109 14.69 -16.09 9.32
N ASP A 110 15.24 -16.97 8.49
CA ASP A 110 16.20 -17.99 8.91
C ASP A 110 17.46 -17.36 9.52
N GLY A 111 18.05 -16.37 8.85
CA GLY A 111 19.29 -15.74 9.31
C GLY A 111 19.12 -14.83 10.54
N ALA A 112 18.03 -14.06 10.62
CA ALA A 112 17.83 -13.05 11.67
C ALA A 112 17.09 -13.59 12.90
N ILE A 113 16.18 -14.55 12.71
CA ILE A 113 15.31 -15.09 13.76
C ILE A 113 15.65 -16.56 14.07
N GLY A 114 16.18 -17.32 13.10
CA GLY A 114 16.44 -18.76 13.26
C GLY A 114 15.19 -19.61 13.12
N GLU A 115 14.18 -19.11 12.40
CA GLU A 115 12.89 -19.78 12.20
C GLU A 115 12.59 -19.99 10.72
N VAL A 116 11.94 -21.12 10.43
CA VAL A 116 11.44 -21.44 9.09
C VAL A 116 10.31 -20.49 8.71
N TRP A 117 10.29 -20.08 7.44
CA TRP A 117 9.19 -19.32 6.87
C TRP A 117 7.93 -20.17 6.70
N THR A 118 6.81 -19.68 7.20
CA THR A 118 5.52 -20.37 7.17
C THR A 118 4.59 -19.78 6.12
N LEU A 119 3.52 -20.50 5.78
CA LEU A 119 2.46 -19.96 4.94
C LEU A 119 1.78 -18.73 5.57
N GLY A 120 1.63 -18.72 6.90
CA GLY A 120 1.11 -17.57 7.66
C GLY A 120 1.95 -16.30 7.50
N ASP A 121 3.29 -16.43 7.46
CA ASP A 121 4.19 -15.30 7.20
C ASP A 121 3.93 -14.71 5.81
N THR A 122 3.67 -15.55 4.81
CA THR A 122 3.34 -15.11 3.45
C THR A 122 2.00 -14.37 3.41
N TYR A 123 0.99 -14.87 4.13
CA TYR A 123 -0.32 -14.21 4.21
C TYR A 123 -0.24 -12.84 4.89
N ASN A 124 0.47 -12.75 6.03
CA ASN A 124 0.69 -11.48 6.72
C ASN A 124 1.45 -10.49 5.82
N PHE A 125 2.51 -10.95 5.16
CA PHE A 125 3.26 -10.09 4.24
C PHE A 125 2.38 -9.61 3.06
N GLY A 126 1.51 -10.47 2.54
CA GLY A 126 0.55 -10.16 1.47
C GLY A 126 -0.40 -8.99 1.77
N ILE A 127 -0.71 -8.75 3.04
CA ILE A 127 -1.55 -7.62 3.49
C ILE A 127 -0.75 -6.48 4.13
N GLY A 128 0.58 -6.54 4.03
CA GLY A 128 1.47 -5.53 4.59
C GLY A 128 1.65 -5.57 6.11
N GLN A 129 1.42 -6.74 6.73
CA GLN A 129 1.62 -7.01 8.16
C GLN A 129 2.82 -7.97 8.38
N GLY A 130 2.99 -8.42 9.62
CA GLY A 130 4.06 -9.34 10.00
C GLY A 130 5.39 -8.60 10.16
N TYR A 131 6.42 -9.07 9.47
CA TYR A 131 7.76 -8.51 9.58
C TYR A 131 8.01 -7.30 8.65
N LEU A 132 7.09 -6.99 7.73
CA LEU A 132 7.24 -5.84 6.85
C LEU A 132 7.21 -4.55 7.67
N THR A 133 8.22 -3.70 7.48
CA THR A 133 8.20 -2.32 8.00
C THR A 133 8.64 -1.36 6.91
N LEU A 134 8.01 -0.18 6.86
CA LEU A 134 8.32 0.86 5.88
C LEU A 134 8.13 2.24 6.48
N THR A 135 8.76 3.25 5.87
CA THR A 135 8.58 4.65 6.25
C THR A 135 7.44 5.30 5.46
N PRO A 136 6.78 6.35 6.01
CA PRO A 136 5.80 7.10 5.23
C PRO A 136 6.32 7.64 3.90
N LEU A 137 7.61 7.98 3.84
CA LEU A 137 8.26 8.45 2.62
C LEU A 137 8.44 7.34 1.58
N GLN A 138 8.74 6.11 2.00
CA GLN A 138 8.75 4.95 1.11
C GLN A 138 7.35 4.70 0.53
N LEU A 139 6.29 4.71 1.35
CA LEU A 139 4.91 4.55 0.85
C LEU A 139 4.49 5.69 -0.09
N LEU A 140 4.95 6.91 0.17
CA LEU A 140 4.68 8.07 -0.68
C LEU A 140 5.30 7.86 -2.07
N ARG A 141 6.54 7.34 -2.15
CA ARG A 141 7.19 6.99 -3.42
C ARG A 141 6.46 5.91 -4.18
N VAL A 142 6.00 4.86 -3.50
CA VAL A 142 5.18 3.79 -4.13
C VAL A 142 3.93 4.39 -4.77
N THR A 143 3.23 5.25 -4.01
CA THR A 143 2.00 5.90 -4.49
C THR A 143 2.28 6.84 -5.67
N ALA A 144 3.36 7.62 -5.60
CA ALA A 144 3.79 8.48 -6.69
C ALA A 144 4.16 7.67 -7.95
N ALA A 145 4.82 6.51 -7.81
CA ALA A 145 5.16 5.64 -8.93
C ALA A 145 3.92 5.04 -9.60
N ILE A 146 2.90 4.64 -8.82
CA ILE A 146 1.63 4.18 -9.39
C ILE A 146 0.95 5.30 -10.18
N ALA A 147 0.97 6.52 -9.64
CA ALA A 147 0.38 7.71 -10.25
C ALA A 147 1.09 8.11 -11.55
N ASN A 148 2.42 8.17 -11.54
CA ASN A 148 3.24 8.74 -12.62
C ASN A 148 3.58 7.75 -13.75
N GLY A 149 3.02 6.54 -13.74
CA GLY A 149 3.27 5.52 -14.77
C GLY A 149 4.47 4.62 -14.51
N GLY A 150 5.03 4.62 -13.30
CA GLY A 150 6.01 3.62 -12.85
C GLY A 150 7.42 4.16 -12.59
N ASP A 151 7.62 5.47 -12.58
CA ASP A 151 8.92 6.06 -12.24
C ASP A 151 9.10 6.12 -10.72
N MET A 152 10.13 5.44 -10.21
CA MET A 152 10.55 5.55 -8.81
C MET A 152 11.41 6.80 -8.61
N LEU A 153 10.75 7.94 -8.38
CA LEU A 153 11.41 9.25 -8.23
C LEU A 153 12.25 9.34 -6.96
N VAL A 154 13.39 10.02 -6.98
CA VAL A 154 14.11 10.40 -5.75
C VAL A 154 13.43 11.64 -5.16
N PRO A 155 12.94 11.59 -3.91
CA PRO A 155 12.28 12.74 -3.30
C PRO A 155 13.32 13.80 -2.88
N HIS A 156 13.00 15.08 -3.06
CA HIS A 156 13.84 16.20 -2.63
C HIS A 156 13.01 17.24 -1.86
N VAL A 157 13.59 17.80 -0.82
CA VAL A 157 13.06 18.98 -0.11
C VAL A 157 13.57 20.26 -0.76
N VAL A 158 14.83 20.27 -1.23
CA VAL A 158 15.45 21.45 -1.84
C VAL A 158 14.99 21.59 -3.28
N ARG A 159 14.42 22.75 -3.62
CA ARG A 159 14.11 23.12 -5.02
C ARG A 159 15.30 23.75 -5.74
N GLU A 160 15.95 24.70 -5.08
CA GLU A 160 17.10 25.42 -5.61
C GLU A 160 17.97 25.98 -4.49
N ILE A 161 19.27 26.13 -4.77
CA ILE A 161 20.26 26.74 -3.90
C ILE A 161 20.57 28.11 -4.48
N VAL A 162 20.39 29.16 -3.69
CA VAL A 162 20.66 30.55 -4.07
C VAL A 162 21.86 31.11 -3.30
N ASP A 163 22.53 32.09 -3.88
CA ASP A 163 23.56 32.87 -3.18
C ASP A 163 22.94 34.03 -2.37
N PRO A 164 23.72 34.76 -1.55
CA PRO A 164 23.20 35.90 -0.77
C PRO A 164 22.66 37.05 -1.62
N GLN A 165 22.96 37.09 -2.93
CA GLN A 165 22.48 38.08 -3.88
C GLN A 165 21.20 37.61 -4.59
N GLY A 166 20.71 36.40 -4.32
CA GLY A 166 19.51 35.82 -4.93
C GLY A 166 19.76 35.11 -6.26
N ASN A 167 21.01 34.96 -6.70
CA ASN A 167 21.31 34.22 -7.93
C ASN A 167 21.20 32.71 -7.67
N VAL A 168 20.50 32.01 -8.56
CA VAL A 168 20.39 30.55 -8.52
C VAL A 168 21.74 29.92 -8.84
N ARG A 169 22.34 29.21 -7.87
CA ARG A 169 23.58 28.46 -8.03
C ARG A 169 23.35 27.05 -8.54
N LYS A 170 22.29 26.40 -8.06
CA LYS A 170 21.93 25.03 -8.43
C LYS A 170 20.42 24.87 -8.35
N ARG A 171 19.80 24.38 -9.41
CA ARG A 171 18.43 23.86 -9.38
C ARG A 171 18.51 22.36 -9.15
N ILE A 172 17.64 21.82 -8.30
CA ILE A 172 17.50 20.38 -8.13
C ILE A 172 16.45 19.94 -9.14
N GLU A 173 16.86 19.08 -10.06
CA GLU A 173 16.01 18.57 -11.13
C GLU A 173 15.32 17.26 -10.70
N ARG A 174 14.25 16.89 -11.40
CA ARG A 174 13.59 15.58 -11.22
C ARG A 174 14.60 14.46 -11.49
N GLU A 175 14.77 13.58 -10.52
CA GLU A 175 15.60 12.38 -10.64
C GLU A 175 14.72 11.11 -10.58
N VAL A 176 14.91 10.21 -11.55
CA VAL A 176 14.29 8.88 -11.59
C VAL A 176 15.34 7.88 -11.15
N ALA A 177 15.16 7.24 -9.99
CA ALA A 177 16.09 6.23 -9.49
C ALA A 177 16.10 5.00 -10.40
N HIS A 178 14.91 4.54 -10.77
CA HIS A 178 14.66 3.50 -11.77
C HIS A 178 13.18 3.53 -12.19
N ALA A 179 12.88 2.86 -13.30
CA ALA A 179 11.50 2.59 -13.70
C ALA A 179 11.09 1.19 -13.22
N LEU A 180 9.85 1.03 -12.79
CA LEU A 180 9.27 -0.26 -12.47
C LEU A 180 9.17 -1.12 -13.73
N ASN A 181 9.50 -2.39 -13.61
CA ASN A 181 9.30 -3.43 -14.60
C ASN A 181 7.88 -4.01 -14.52
N ILE A 182 6.88 -3.12 -14.48
CA ILE A 182 5.46 -3.45 -14.43
C ILE A 182 4.80 -2.93 -15.70
N SER A 183 3.92 -3.73 -16.32
CA SER A 183 3.22 -3.28 -17.52
C SER A 183 2.30 -2.08 -17.24
N GLN A 184 2.16 -1.20 -18.23
CA GLN A 184 1.28 -0.03 -18.13
C GLN A 184 -0.18 -0.44 -17.94
N ASP A 185 -0.61 -1.56 -18.52
CA ASP A 185 -1.96 -2.12 -18.30
C ASP A 185 -2.18 -2.49 -16.84
N ASN A 186 -1.20 -3.13 -16.19
CA ASN A 186 -1.28 -3.47 -14.77
C ASN A 186 -1.30 -2.23 -13.87
N LEU A 187 -0.51 -1.20 -14.20
CA LEU A 187 -0.56 0.08 -13.49
C LEU A 187 -1.93 0.76 -13.67
N SER A 188 -2.50 0.73 -14.88
CA SER A 188 -3.84 1.26 -15.15
C SER A 188 -4.92 0.53 -14.35
N ILE A 189 -4.88 -0.81 -14.31
CA ILE A 189 -5.78 -1.62 -13.47
C ILE A 189 -5.65 -1.23 -11.99
N MET A 190 -4.41 -1.04 -11.51
CA MET A 190 -4.17 -0.64 -10.12
C MET A 190 -4.71 0.75 -9.81
N ARG A 191 -4.49 1.74 -10.69
CA ARG A 191 -5.05 3.09 -10.57
C ARG A 191 -6.58 3.07 -10.50
N GLU A 192 -7.22 2.29 -11.37
CA GLU A 192 -8.68 2.14 -11.38
C GLU A 192 -9.18 1.45 -10.09
N ALA A 193 -8.48 0.43 -9.61
CA ALA A 193 -8.83 -0.23 -8.35
C ALA A 193 -8.70 0.75 -7.15
N MET A 194 -7.68 1.60 -7.13
CA MET A 194 -7.53 2.67 -6.11
C MET A 194 -8.60 3.76 -6.25
N ARG A 195 -9.04 4.09 -7.46
CA ARG A 195 -10.20 4.97 -7.68
C ARG A 195 -11.44 4.39 -7.03
N GLN A 196 -11.70 3.11 -7.27
CA GLN A 196 -12.86 2.40 -6.72
C GLN A 196 -12.83 2.35 -5.18
N ALA A 197 -11.65 2.14 -4.59
CA ALA A 197 -11.45 2.24 -3.15
C ALA A 197 -11.84 3.63 -2.60
N ALA A 198 -11.53 4.70 -3.33
CA ALA A 198 -11.88 6.07 -2.98
C ALA A 198 -13.35 6.44 -3.26
N VAL A 199 -14.05 5.69 -4.11
CA VAL A 199 -15.47 5.98 -4.44
C VAL A 199 -16.41 5.25 -3.48
N TYR A 200 -16.20 3.96 -3.26
CA TYR A 200 -17.13 3.14 -2.49
C TYR A 200 -16.47 2.28 -1.40
N GLY A 201 -15.15 2.11 -1.45
CA GLY A 201 -14.37 1.44 -0.41
C GLY A 201 -14.15 2.30 0.84
N PRO A 202 -13.38 1.80 1.83
CA PRO A 202 -13.05 2.55 3.03
C PRO A 202 -12.29 3.86 2.77
N ALA A 203 -11.57 3.96 1.65
CA ALA A 203 -10.80 5.16 1.31
C ALA A 203 -11.66 6.36 0.87
N LYS A 204 -12.98 6.17 0.69
CA LYS A 204 -13.93 7.25 0.40
C LYS A 204 -13.95 8.36 1.44
N THR A 205 -13.48 8.10 2.65
CA THR A 205 -13.40 9.10 3.71
C THR A 205 -12.36 10.19 3.42
N GLY A 206 -11.43 9.94 2.50
CA GLY A 206 -10.50 10.96 1.99
C GLY A 206 -10.95 11.62 0.69
N ALA A 207 -12.14 11.29 0.16
CA ALA A 207 -12.62 11.83 -1.11
C ALA A 207 -12.75 13.37 -1.09
N SER A 208 -12.19 14.01 -2.10
CA SER A 208 -12.32 15.44 -2.32
C SER A 208 -13.59 15.76 -3.12
N SER A 209 -14.20 16.91 -2.84
CA SER A 209 -15.28 17.45 -3.69
C SER A 209 -14.74 18.30 -4.84
N ALA A 210 -13.46 18.69 -4.78
CA ALA A 210 -12.80 19.52 -5.78
C ALA A 210 -12.12 18.71 -6.89
N VAL A 211 -11.72 17.46 -6.60
CA VAL A 211 -10.90 16.66 -7.52
C VAL A 211 -11.21 15.16 -7.39
N THR A 212 -11.02 14.42 -8.49
CA THR A 212 -11.05 12.94 -8.47
C THR A 212 -9.75 12.38 -7.92
N ILE A 213 -9.86 11.48 -6.94
CA ILE A 213 -8.70 10.87 -6.27
C ILE A 213 -8.64 9.36 -6.55
N ALA A 214 -7.43 8.82 -6.49
CA ALA A 214 -7.20 7.39 -6.32
C ALA A 214 -6.50 7.18 -4.97
N ALA A 215 -7.02 6.29 -4.13
CA ALA A 215 -6.52 6.17 -2.77
C ALA A 215 -6.70 4.79 -2.15
N LYS A 216 -6.06 4.57 -1.00
CA LYS A 216 -6.18 3.37 -0.18
C LYS A 216 -5.97 3.71 1.30
N THR A 217 -6.69 3.01 2.18
CA THR A 217 -6.49 3.05 3.62
C THR A 217 -5.67 1.85 4.10
N GLY A 218 -4.99 2.01 5.24
CA GLY A 218 -4.37 0.92 5.98
C GLY A 218 -4.58 1.08 7.49
N THR A 219 -4.53 -0.05 8.19
CA THR A 219 -4.59 -0.11 9.65
C THR A 219 -3.49 -1.06 10.09
N ALA A 220 -2.39 -0.51 10.62
CA ALA A 220 -1.26 -1.32 11.07
C ALA A 220 -1.49 -1.72 12.54
N GLU A 221 -1.49 -3.01 12.85
CA GLU A 221 -1.74 -3.46 14.21
C GLU A 221 -0.60 -3.07 15.15
N PHE A 222 -0.91 -2.59 16.35
CA PHE A 222 0.11 -2.07 17.28
C PHE A 222 -0.25 -2.35 18.75
N GLY A 223 0.79 -2.51 19.58
CA GLY A 223 0.65 -2.71 21.03
C GLY A 223 0.52 -4.17 21.43
N GLN A 224 -0.08 -4.42 22.60
CA GLN A 224 -0.28 -5.78 23.12
C GLN A 224 -1.28 -6.55 22.26
N GLN A 225 -0.95 -7.79 21.92
CA GLN A 225 -1.89 -8.75 21.36
C GLN A 225 -2.75 -9.35 22.49
N LEU A 226 -4.07 -9.33 22.29
CA LEU A 226 -5.08 -9.91 23.16
C LEU A 226 -5.15 -11.42 22.98
N ALA A 227 -5.79 -12.11 23.93
CA ALA A 227 -5.93 -13.57 23.90
C ALA A 227 -6.69 -14.10 22.67
N ASP A 228 -7.47 -13.26 22.00
CA ASP A 228 -8.21 -13.57 20.78
C ASP A 228 -7.45 -13.23 19.49
N GLY A 229 -6.16 -12.87 19.61
CA GLY A 229 -5.28 -12.55 18.49
C GLY A 229 -5.36 -11.10 18.00
N ARG A 230 -6.32 -10.30 18.48
CA ARG A 230 -6.43 -8.88 18.10
C ARG A 230 -5.44 -8.02 18.85
N TYR A 231 -5.03 -6.91 18.25
CA TYR A 231 -4.21 -5.92 18.95
C TYR A 231 -5.05 -4.89 19.67
N VAL A 232 -4.57 -4.42 20.83
CA VAL A 232 -5.25 -3.38 21.64
C VAL A 232 -5.38 -2.05 20.91
N THR A 233 -4.55 -1.79 19.90
CA THR A 233 -4.59 -0.57 19.11
C THR A 233 -4.01 -0.80 17.71
N SER A 234 -3.99 0.27 16.92
CA SER A 234 -3.46 0.26 15.56
C SER A 234 -2.98 1.66 15.17
N HIS A 235 -2.18 1.78 14.13
CA HIS A 235 -1.85 3.05 13.49
C HIS A 235 -2.72 3.27 12.25
N ALA A 236 -3.12 4.51 12.02
CA ALA A 236 -3.94 4.89 10.88
C ALA A 236 -3.06 5.27 9.69
N TRP A 237 -3.29 4.61 8.56
CA TRP A 237 -2.65 4.95 7.29
C TRP A 237 -3.68 5.35 6.25
N TYR A 238 -3.34 6.38 5.47
CA TYR A 238 -4.03 6.74 4.24
C TYR A 238 -2.99 7.11 3.20
N THR A 239 -3.19 6.67 1.96
CA THR A 239 -2.40 7.16 0.85
C THR A 239 -3.25 7.34 -0.40
N GLY A 240 -2.91 8.33 -1.22
CA GLY A 240 -3.57 8.55 -2.49
C GLY A 240 -2.91 9.65 -3.28
N TYR A 241 -3.41 9.88 -4.48
CA TYR A 241 -2.97 10.96 -5.36
C TYR A 241 -4.15 11.57 -6.12
N ALA A 242 -3.94 12.77 -6.63
CA ALA A 242 -4.91 13.48 -7.46
C ALA A 242 -4.27 14.52 -8.38
N PRO A 243 -4.96 14.94 -9.46
CA PRO A 243 -6.09 14.23 -10.08
C PRO A 243 -5.75 12.80 -10.51
N ILE A 244 -6.76 11.98 -10.81
CA ILE A 244 -6.48 10.60 -11.24
C ILE A 244 -5.85 10.53 -12.63
N ASP A 245 -6.29 11.39 -13.54
CA ASP A 245 -5.94 11.35 -14.96
C ASP A 245 -4.65 12.13 -15.28
N ASP A 246 -4.35 13.18 -14.51
CA ASP A 246 -3.12 13.97 -14.60
C ASP A 246 -2.59 14.26 -13.20
N PRO A 247 -1.86 13.33 -12.55
CA PRO A 247 -1.51 13.45 -11.13
C PRO A 247 -0.55 14.60 -10.82
N GLU A 248 -0.97 15.50 -9.93
CA GLU A 248 -0.20 16.67 -9.49
C GLU A 248 0.37 16.51 -8.07
N ILE A 249 -0.34 15.79 -7.20
CA ILE A 249 0.05 15.59 -5.81
C ILE A 249 -0.21 14.15 -5.35
N ALA A 250 0.76 13.58 -4.64
CA ALA A 250 0.61 12.35 -3.87
C ALA A 250 0.68 12.67 -2.37
N VAL A 251 -0.14 11.99 -1.56
CA VAL A 251 -0.29 12.23 -0.13
C VAL A 251 -0.19 10.90 0.62
N VAL A 252 0.54 10.93 1.73
CA VAL A 252 0.49 9.90 2.77
C VAL A 252 0.15 10.57 4.08
N VAL A 253 -0.84 10.03 4.80
CA VAL A 253 -1.15 10.41 6.18
C VAL A 253 -0.91 9.20 7.07
N PHE A 254 -0.05 9.39 8.06
CA PHE A 254 0.21 8.43 9.12
C PHE A 254 -0.14 9.07 10.46
N LEU A 255 -0.98 8.42 11.25
CA LEU A 255 -1.29 8.83 12.61
C LEU A 255 -0.99 7.67 13.56
N GLU A 256 -0.17 7.93 14.56
CA GLU A 256 -0.03 7.01 15.69
C GLU A 256 -1.37 6.91 16.42
N LYS A 257 -1.84 5.67 16.59
CA LYS A 257 -3.12 5.33 17.25
C LYS A 257 -4.34 5.85 16.49
N GLY A 258 -4.92 4.98 15.68
CA GLY A 258 -6.17 5.26 14.98
C GLY A 258 -6.46 4.25 13.88
N ILE A 259 -7.53 4.51 13.14
CA ILE A 259 -7.96 3.68 12.02
C ILE A 259 -7.84 4.50 10.74
N GLY A 260 -7.30 3.90 9.67
CA GLY A 260 -7.04 4.59 8.41
C GLY A 260 -8.26 5.33 7.85
N ALA A 261 -9.40 4.65 7.78
CA ALA A 261 -10.63 5.23 7.23
C ALA A 261 -11.21 6.35 8.09
N THR A 262 -11.26 6.21 9.43
CA THR A 262 -11.95 7.18 10.29
C THR A 262 -11.07 8.35 10.73
N ASN A 263 -9.75 8.20 10.74
CA ASN A 263 -8.82 9.22 11.25
C ASN A 263 -7.93 9.79 10.14
N ALA A 264 -7.20 8.95 9.40
CA ALA A 264 -6.25 9.42 8.40
C ALA A 264 -6.93 9.92 7.11
N GLY A 265 -8.03 9.28 6.69
CA GLY A 265 -8.82 9.69 5.52
C GLY A 265 -9.33 11.13 5.57
N PRO A 266 -10.04 11.55 6.64
CA PRO A 266 -10.50 12.94 6.77
C PRO A 266 -9.37 13.98 6.74
N VAL A 267 -8.18 13.65 7.24
CA VAL A 267 -6.99 14.52 7.15
C VAL A 267 -6.51 14.61 5.69
N ALA A 268 -6.43 13.48 4.98
CA ALA A 268 -6.07 13.47 3.57
C ALA A 268 -7.05 14.29 2.71
N LYS A 269 -8.37 14.20 3.00
CA LYS A 269 -9.39 15.02 2.36
C LYS A 269 -9.07 16.51 2.49
N GLN A 270 -8.77 16.97 3.70
CA GLN A 270 -8.46 18.39 3.94
C GLN A 270 -7.22 18.85 3.16
N ILE A 271 -6.21 17.98 3.03
CA ILE A 271 -5.00 18.28 2.24
C ILE A 271 -5.36 18.43 0.76
N PHE A 272 -6.12 17.48 0.19
CA PHE A 272 -6.53 17.55 -1.23
C PHE A 272 -7.42 18.77 -1.49
N ASP A 273 -8.46 18.97 -0.69
CA ASP A 273 -9.36 20.12 -0.85
C ASP A 273 -8.57 21.44 -0.78
N TYR A 274 -7.67 21.58 0.20
CA TYR A 274 -6.85 22.78 0.35
C TYR A 274 -5.94 23.02 -0.87
N TYR A 275 -5.29 21.97 -1.39
CA TYR A 275 -4.39 22.09 -2.54
C TYR A 275 -5.13 22.59 -3.79
N PHE A 276 -6.28 21.99 -4.12
CA PHE A 276 -7.02 22.32 -5.34
C PHE A 276 -7.89 23.58 -5.21
N ASP A 277 -8.38 23.92 -4.00
CA ASP A 277 -9.05 25.20 -3.78
C ASP A 277 -8.07 26.38 -3.91
N ARG A 278 -6.85 26.22 -3.38
CA ARG A 278 -5.76 27.20 -3.55
C ARG A 278 -5.39 27.44 -5.01
N GLN A 279 -5.31 26.39 -5.81
CA GLN A 279 -5.02 26.51 -7.24
C GLN A 279 -6.12 27.27 -7.96
N ARG A 280 -7.40 26.90 -7.74
CA ARG A 280 -8.55 27.60 -8.31
C ARG A 280 -8.55 29.10 -7.99
N LEU A 281 -8.20 29.45 -6.74
CA LEU A 281 -8.08 30.85 -6.32
C LEU A 281 -6.89 31.58 -6.98
N ALA A 282 -5.78 30.89 -7.22
CA ALA A 282 -4.61 31.46 -7.89
C ALA A 282 -4.82 31.67 -9.40
N GLU A 283 -5.66 30.84 -10.03
CA GLU A 283 -5.98 30.88 -11.46
C GLU A 283 -7.11 31.87 -11.81
N GLY A 284 -7.75 32.47 -10.80
CA GLY A 284 -8.73 33.55 -11.00
C GLY A 284 -10.17 33.08 -11.26
N ASP A 285 -10.46 31.79 -11.17
CA ASP A 285 -11.78 31.20 -11.38
C ASP A 285 -12.72 31.29 -10.15
N GLY A 286 -12.32 32.02 -9.11
CA GLY A 286 -13.13 32.25 -7.92
C GLY A 286 -14.09 33.42 -8.08
N THR A 287 -15.33 33.17 -8.52
CA THR A 287 -16.47 33.99 -8.04
C THR A 287 -17.04 33.33 -6.78
N PRO A 288 -17.47 34.12 -5.77
CA PRO A 288 -17.84 33.61 -4.45
C PRO A 288 -19.09 32.73 -4.44
#